data_AF-A0A410FVA3-F1
#
_entry.id   AF-A0A410FVA3-F1
#
_cell.length_a   1.000
_cell.length_b   1.000
_cell.length_c   1.000
_cell.angle_alpha   90.00
_cell.angle_beta   90.00
_cell.angle_gamma   90.00
#
_symmetry.space_group_name_H-M   'P 1'
#
loop_
_entity.id
_entity.type
_entity.pdbx_description
1 polymer ?
#
loop_
_entity_poly.entity_id
_entity_poly.type
_entity_poly.pdbx_seq_one_letter_code
_entity_poly.pdbx_strand_id
1 'polypeptide(L)'
;MKIQWTTLMLAGLVALSTAAFGQAKLEAFPVGTTTMVYTVVTSELTQPQTLELQVIVHPARTYTVRMVAEASGTADQLSGFGFLFGGAGLAYGGGEDVSLSALQVLVDQRSRLQEGEEYLLPGGGSFANVAIVDIAGVRCVEGSYVDPKNSDTRMTVAFGISKPVYTVPRIRLERFRGGRWETVFHMELIAYTVSN
;
A
#
# COMPACT_ATOMS: atom_id res chain seq x y z
N MET A 1 4.84 34.91 -5.15
CA MET A 1 4.96 33.57 -4.54
C MET A 1 5.99 32.80 -5.34
N LYS A 2 7.16 32.49 -4.78
CA LYS A 2 8.22 31.73 -5.47
C LYS A 2 8.05 30.26 -5.08
N ILE A 3 7.57 29.45 -6.02
CA ILE A 3 7.49 27.98 -5.87
C ILE A 3 8.91 27.45 -6.11
N GLN A 4 9.53 26.89 -5.07
CA GLN A 4 10.84 26.25 -5.18
C GLN A 4 10.65 24.80 -5.58
N TRP A 5 11.05 24.46 -6.81
CA TRP A 5 11.01 23.10 -7.34
C TRP A 5 12.28 22.36 -6.93
N THR A 6 12.16 21.36 -6.05
CA THR A 6 13.30 20.52 -5.66
C THR A 6 13.34 19.27 -6.54
N THR A 7 14.19 19.27 -7.56
CA THR A 7 14.36 18.14 -8.48
C THR A 7 15.19 17.03 -7.82
N LEU A 8 14.61 15.85 -7.64
CA LEU A 8 15.33 14.63 -7.21
C LEU A 8 15.73 13.82 -8.45
N MET A 9 16.98 13.92 -8.89
CA MET A 9 17.57 13.02 -9.89
C MET A 9 18.28 11.86 -9.18
N LEU A 10 18.01 10.62 -9.58
CA LEU A 10 18.79 9.46 -9.14
C LEU A 10 19.25 8.64 -10.36
N ALA A 11 20.57 8.52 -10.50
CA ALA A 11 21.25 7.72 -11.53
C ALA A 11 21.23 6.24 -11.13
N GLY A 12 21.22 5.38 -12.15
CA GLY A 12 20.78 3.98 -12.06
C GLY A 12 21.76 2.99 -11.42
N LEU A 13 21.19 1.89 -10.93
CA LEU A 13 21.56 0.51 -11.26
C LEU A 13 20.44 -0.41 -10.73
N VAL A 14 19.62 -0.96 -11.61
CA VAL A 14 18.49 -1.82 -11.24
C VAL A 14 18.96 -3.26 -11.15
N ALA A 15 19.19 -3.75 -9.93
CA ALA A 15 19.11 -5.16 -9.62
C ALA A 15 17.65 -5.49 -9.31
N LEU A 16 16.96 -6.17 -10.22
CA LEU A 16 15.61 -6.70 -10.01
C LEU A 16 15.69 -7.88 -9.04
N SER A 17 15.84 -7.59 -7.75
CA SER A 17 15.48 -8.55 -6.71
C SER A 17 13.97 -8.46 -6.51
N THR A 18 13.26 -9.58 -6.60
CA THR A 18 11.86 -9.76 -6.22
C THR A 18 11.71 -9.51 -4.72
N ALA A 19 11.76 -8.25 -4.30
CA ALA A 19 11.48 -7.85 -2.94
C ALA A 19 9.95 -7.90 -2.78
N ALA A 20 9.48 -8.85 -1.98
CA ALA A 20 8.12 -8.78 -1.44
C ALA A 20 7.93 -7.38 -0.83
N PHE A 21 6.83 -6.69 -1.19
CA PHE A 21 6.50 -5.33 -0.77
C PHE A 21 6.23 -5.26 0.74
N GLY A 22 7.29 -5.38 1.52
CA GLY A 22 7.31 -5.12 2.95
C GLY A 22 7.54 -3.62 3.17
N GLN A 23 6.54 -2.86 3.64
CA GLN A 23 6.77 -1.43 3.90
C GLN A 23 7.85 -1.23 4.99
N ALA A 24 7.87 -2.13 5.97
CA ALA A 24 8.95 -2.27 6.95
C ALA A 24 9.73 -3.58 6.71
N LYS A 25 11.05 -3.51 6.93
CA LYS A 25 11.90 -4.71 7.04
C LYS A 25 11.48 -5.51 8.27
N LEU A 26 11.55 -6.84 8.21
CA LEU A 26 11.19 -7.72 9.33
C LEU A 26 11.94 -7.38 10.64
N GLU A 27 13.19 -6.92 10.52
CA GLU A 27 14.03 -6.51 11.65
C GLU A 27 13.49 -5.33 12.46
N ALA A 28 12.64 -4.49 11.85
CA ALA A 28 12.05 -3.32 12.48
C ALA A 28 10.89 -3.67 13.43
N PHE A 29 10.36 -4.89 13.35
CA PHE A 29 9.28 -5.34 14.23
C PHE A 29 9.83 -5.71 15.62
N PRO A 30 9.10 -5.39 16.71
CA PRO A 30 9.49 -5.78 18.05
C PRO A 30 9.40 -7.30 18.25
N VAL A 31 10.16 -7.83 19.22
CA VAL A 31 9.99 -9.20 19.72
C VAL A 31 8.55 -9.37 20.20
N GLY A 32 7.91 -10.49 19.86
CA GLY A 32 6.48 -10.73 20.11
C GLY A 32 5.69 -10.90 18.81
N THR A 33 4.37 -10.74 18.88
CA THR A 33 3.45 -10.79 17.75
C THR A 33 2.92 -9.39 17.44
N THR A 34 3.20 -8.90 16.24
CA THR A 34 2.52 -7.72 15.69
C THR A 34 1.39 -8.19 14.78
N THR A 35 0.15 -7.88 15.14
CA THR A 35 -1.04 -8.21 14.34
C THR A 35 -1.59 -6.95 13.68
N MET A 36 -1.83 -7.05 12.37
CA MET A 36 -2.36 -6.00 11.52
C MET A 36 -3.60 -6.55 10.80
N VAL A 37 -4.77 -5.98 11.08
CA VAL A 37 -6.03 -6.39 10.45
C VAL A 37 -6.45 -5.31 9.46
N TYR A 38 -6.77 -5.72 8.25
CA TYR A 38 -7.20 -4.86 7.16
C TYR A 38 -8.61 -5.23 6.72
N THR A 39 -9.38 -4.22 6.35
CA THR A 39 -10.57 -4.40 5.52
C THR A 39 -10.18 -4.23 4.05
N VAL A 40 -10.74 -5.06 3.17
CA VAL A 40 -10.54 -5.00 1.73
C VAL A 40 -11.90 -4.92 1.05
N VAL A 41 -12.11 -3.88 0.25
CA VAL A 41 -13.32 -3.65 -0.53
C VAL A 41 -12.94 -3.62 -2.00
N THR A 42 -13.62 -4.40 -2.83
CA THR A 42 -13.40 -4.43 -4.29
C THR A 42 -14.74 -4.27 -4.99
N SER A 43 -14.72 -3.76 -6.23
CA SER A 43 -15.96 -3.66 -7.03
C SER A 43 -16.54 -5.02 -7.45
N GLU A 44 -15.76 -6.09 -7.32
CA GLU A 44 -16.15 -7.45 -7.71
C GLU A 44 -16.92 -8.17 -6.59
N LEU A 45 -16.74 -7.73 -5.34
CA LEU A 45 -17.30 -8.37 -4.15
C LEU A 45 -18.32 -7.44 -3.49
N THR A 46 -19.48 -7.99 -3.15
CA THR A 46 -20.55 -7.21 -2.50
C THR A 46 -20.31 -6.98 -1.01
N GLN A 47 -19.43 -7.78 -0.39
CA GLN A 47 -19.08 -7.67 1.03
C GLN A 47 -17.60 -7.33 1.18
N PRO A 48 -17.23 -6.48 2.16
CA PRO A 48 -15.85 -6.30 2.56
C PRO A 48 -15.22 -7.61 3.03
N GLN A 49 -13.96 -7.81 2.68
CA GLN A 49 -13.14 -8.95 3.07
C GLN A 49 -12.18 -8.55 4.17
N THR A 50 -11.68 -9.54 4.91
CA THR A 50 -10.73 -9.33 5.99
C THR A 50 -9.38 -9.92 5.58
N LEU A 51 -8.32 -9.13 5.76
CA LEU A 51 -6.95 -9.59 5.65
C LEU A 51 -6.26 -9.38 6.99
N GLU A 52 -5.86 -10.46 7.64
CA GLU A 52 -5.02 -10.43 8.84
C GLU A 52 -3.57 -10.78 8.46
N LEU A 53 -2.64 -9.93 8.88
CA LEU A 53 -1.21 -10.12 8.77
C LEU A 53 -0.60 -10.14 10.16
N GLN A 54 0.15 -11.20 10.47
CA GLN A 54 0.91 -11.30 11.71
C GLN A 54 2.40 -11.40 11.38
N VAL A 55 3.22 -10.57 12.02
CA VAL A 55 4.67 -10.71 12.07
C VAL A 55 5.04 -11.13 13.48
N ILE A 56 5.57 -12.35 13.60
CA ILE A 56 5.97 -12.95 14.87
C ILE A 56 7.49 -12.97 14.89
N VAL A 57 8.09 -12.24 15.82
CA VAL A 57 9.53 -12.16 16.02
C VAL A 57 9.89 -12.95 17.26
N HIS A 58 10.59 -14.07 17.08
CA HIS A 58 11.01 -14.95 18.16
C HIS A 58 12.29 -14.42 18.85
N PRO A 59 12.59 -14.83 20.10
CA PRO A 59 13.76 -14.36 20.85
C PRO A 59 15.10 -14.55 20.12
N ALA A 60 15.23 -15.61 19.33
CA ALA A 60 16.43 -15.90 18.53
C ALA A 60 16.51 -15.11 17.21
N ARG A 61 15.65 -14.10 17.01
CA ARG A 61 15.50 -13.35 15.75
C ARG A 61 15.19 -14.26 14.55
N THR A 62 14.47 -15.35 14.79
CA THR A 62 13.73 -16.05 13.75
C THR A 62 12.37 -15.38 13.58
N TYR A 63 11.80 -15.44 12.38
CA TYR A 63 10.58 -14.73 12.01
C TYR A 63 9.53 -15.71 11.49
N THR A 64 8.28 -15.50 11.87
CA THR A 64 7.13 -16.14 11.24
C THR A 64 6.20 -15.06 10.71
N VAL A 65 5.85 -15.14 9.43
CA VAL A 65 4.84 -14.29 8.82
C VAL A 65 3.60 -15.14 8.58
N ARG A 66 2.46 -14.73 9.13
CA ARG A 66 1.17 -15.38 8.90
C ARG A 66 0.26 -14.42 8.16
N MET A 67 -0.41 -14.93 7.14
CA MET A 67 -1.41 -14.21 6.37
C MET A 67 -2.70 -15.03 6.40
N VAL A 68 -3.79 -14.41 6.80
CA VAL A 68 -5.13 -14.99 6.76
C VAL A 68 -6.01 -14.04 5.97
N ALA A 69 -6.41 -14.45 4.77
CA ALA A 69 -7.45 -13.76 4.02
C ALA A 69 -8.76 -14.50 4.24
N GLU A 70 -9.81 -13.78 4.57
CA GLU A 70 -11.15 -14.30 4.77
C GLU A 70 -12.13 -13.54 3.88
N ALA A 71 -12.98 -14.29 3.16
CA ALA A 71 -14.05 -13.72 2.38
C ALA A 71 -15.34 -14.53 2.42
N SER A 72 -16.46 -13.82 2.30
CA SER A 72 -17.81 -14.41 2.21
C SER A 72 -18.52 -13.92 0.95
N GLY A 73 -19.14 -14.85 0.21
CA GLY A 73 -19.82 -14.55 -1.05
C GLY A 73 -20.36 -15.81 -1.74
N THR A 74 -20.96 -15.63 -2.92
CA THR A 74 -21.34 -16.75 -3.79
C THR A 74 -20.11 -17.39 -4.45
N ALA A 75 -20.26 -18.59 -5.03
CA ALA A 75 -19.17 -19.27 -5.73
C ALA A 75 -18.56 -18.40 -6.85
N ASP A 76 -19.40 -17.71 -7.62
CA ASP A 76 -18.94 -16.81 -8.69
C ASP A 76 -18.16 -15.62 -8.13
N GLN A 77 -18.63 -15.03 -7.02
CA GLN A 77 -17.93 -13.93 -6.33
C GLN A 77 -16.58 -14.37 -5.79
N LEU A 78 -16.49 -15.58 -5.22
CA LEU A 78 -15.25 -16.09 -4.62
C LEU A 78 -14.28 -16.71 -5.63
N SER A 79 -14.67 -16.87 -6.89
CA SER A 79 -13.81 -17.45 -7.94
C SER A 79 -12.48 -16.68 -8.13
N GLY A 80 -12.48 -15.36 -7.92
CA GLY A 80 -11.30 -14.49 -8.01
C GLY A 80 -10.51 -14.34 -6.69
N PHE A 81 -11.01 -14.87 -5.57
CA PHE A 81 -10.39 -14.68 -4.25
C PHE A 81 -8.96 -15.21 -4.20
N GLY A 82 -8.74 -16.42 -4.72
CA GLY A 82 -7.42 -17.03 -4.79
C GLY A 82 -6.44 -16.30 -5.73
N PHE A 83 -6.94 -15.52 -6.69
CA PHE A 83 -6.09 -14.69 -7.55
C PHE A 83 -5.64 -13.42 -6.82
N LEU A 84 -6.56 -12.73 -6.14
CA LEU A 84 -6.27 -11.48 -5.39
C LEU A 84 -5.30 -11.69 -4.23
N PHE A 85 -5.44 -12.79 -3.50
CA PHE A 85 -4.63 -13.07 -2.30
C PHE A 85 -3.64 -14.23 -2.49
N GLY A 86 -3.61 -14.86 -3.67
CA GLY A 86 -2.59 -15.83 -4.03
C GLY A 86 -1.33 -15.18 -4.60
N GLY A 87 -0.36 -16.01 -5.00
CA GLY A 87 0.95 -15.54 -5.48
C GLY A 87 0.91 -14.60 -6.69
N ALA A 88 -0.18 -14.59 -7.48
CA ALA A 88 -0.37 -13.68 -8.61
C ALA A 88 -0.82 -12.27 -8.18
N GLY A 89 -1.77 -12.15 -7.26
CA GLY A 89 -2.26 -10.85 -6.76
C GLY A 89 -1.22 -10.08 -5.94
N LEU A 90 -0.31 -10.78 -5.25
CA LEU A 90 0.83 -10.17 -4.57
C LEU A 90 1.91 -9.64 -5.53
N ALA A 91 2.01 -10.20 -6.74
CA ALA A 91 2.94 -9.73 -7.77
C ALA A 91 2.35 -8.62 -8.65
N TYR A 92 1.02 -8.57 -8.80
CA TYR A 92 0.33 -7.70 -9.77
C TYR A 92 -0.74 -6.78 -9.16
N GLY A 93 -0.86 -6.72 -7.84
CA GLY A 93 -1.66 -5.73 -7.09
C GLY A 93 -2.93 -5.26 -7.79
N GLY A 94 -3.87 -6.16 -8.08
CA GLY A 94 -5.16 -5.82 -8.68
C GLY A 94 -5.26 -5.90 -10.21
N GLY A 95 -4.22 -6.35 -10.91
CA GLY A 95 -4.30 -6.62 -12.36
C GLY A 95 -4.30 -5.38 -13.25
N GLU A 96 -3.85 -4.23 -12.73
CA GLU A 96 -3.63 -3.02 -13.53
C GLU A 96 -2.19 -2.52 -13.42
N ASP A 97 -1.71 -1.92 -14.52
CA ASP A 97 -0.36 -1.41 -14.76
C ASP A 97 0.03 -0.24 -13.82
N VAL A 98 -0.07 -0.41 -12.50
CA VAL A 98 0.48 0.54 -11.53
C VAL A 98 2.00 0.44 -11.61
N SER A 99 2.66 1.55 -11.88
CA SER A 99 4.12 1.61 -11.93
C SER A 99 4.72 1.22 -10.57
N LEU A 100 5.15 -0.05 -10.44
CA LEU A 100 5.82 -0.57 -9.24
C LEU A 100 7.06 0.26 -8.88
N SER A 101 7.74 0.81 -9.88
CA SER A 101 8.87 1.73 -9.67
C SER A 101 8.47 3.04 -8.99
N ALA A 102 7.30 3.60 -9.31
CA ALA A 102 6.81 4.82 -8.68
C ALA A 102 6.44 4.59 -7.21
N LEU A 103 5.76 3.47 -6.93
CA LEU A 103 5.46 3.02 -5.56
C LEU A 103 6.72 2.74 -4.74
N GLN A 104 7.71 2.06 -5.32
CA GLN A 104 8.97 1.76 -4.64
C GLN A 104 9.70 3.04 -4.21
N VAL A 105 9.78 4.05 -5.10
CA VAL A 105 10.38 5.35 -4.77
C VAL A 105 9.64 6.04 -3.63
N LEU A 106 8.31 5.99 -3.63
CA LEU A 106 7.51 6.57 -2.55
C LEU A 106 7.73 5.84 -1.22
N VAL A 107 7.82 4.51 -1.22
CA VAL A 107 8.17 3.73 -0.02
C VAL A 107 9.55 4.13 0.49
N ASP A 108 10.55 4.18 -0.38
CA ASP A 108 11.94 4.47 -0.01
C ASP A 108 12.12 5.91 0.50
N GLN A 109 11.36 6.87 -0.06
CA GLN A 109 11.42 8.28 0.30
C GLN A 109 10.34 8.71 1.31
N ARG A 110 9.55 7.79 1.85
CA ARG A 110 8.38 8.11 2.70
C ARG A 110 8.68 9.05 3.88
N SER A 111 9.87 8.97 4.47
CA SER A 111 10.28 9.83 5.59
C SER A 111 10.57 11.28 5.18
N ARG A 112 10.65 11.56 3.88
CA ARG A 112 10.91 12.89 3.30
C ARG A 112 9.67 13.52 2.68
N LEU A 113 8.57 12.78 2.60
CA LEU A 113 7.28 13.29 2.14
C LEU A 113 6.72 14.27 3.18
N GLN A 114 6.33 15.47 2.73
CA GLN A 114 5.86 16.56 3.57
C GLN A 114 4.46 16.96 3.13
N GLU A 115 3.65 17.35 4.10
CA GLU A 115 2.28 17.79 3.87
C GLU A 115 2.24 19.03 2.99
N GLY A 116 1.30 19.04 2.03
CA GLY A 116 1.13 20.13 1.07
C GLY A 116 2.13 20.15 -0.10
N GLU A 117 3.14 19.29 -0.10
CA GLU A 117 4.12 19.19 -1.19
C GLU A 117 3.63 18.26 -2.31
N GLU A 118 4.19 18.46 -3.51
CA GLU A 118 3.96 17.63 -4.69
C GLU A 118 5.30 17.08 -5.20
N TYR A 119 5.33 15.78 -5.51
CA TYR A 119 6.55 15.07 -5.88
C TYR A 119 6.41 14.45 -7.27
N LEU A 120 7.29 14.81 -8.19
CA LEU A 120 7.35 14.18 -9.50
C LEU A 120 7.97 12.78 -9.38
N LEU A 121 7.28 11.76 -9.89
CA LEU A 121 7.70 10.37 -9.86
C LEU A 121 8.38 9.96 -11.18
N PRO A 122 9.24 8.93 -11.16
CA PRO A 122 9.73 8.30 -12.38
C PRO A 122 8.56 7.86 -13.26
N GLY A 123 8.64 8.16 -14.56
CA GLY A 123 7.53 7.93 -15.50
C GLY A 123 6.62 9.13 -15.73
N GLY A 124 6.84 10.24 -15.01
CA GLY A 124 6.26 11.54 -15.33
C GLY A 124 4.95 11.89 -14.62
N GLY A 125 4.45 11.04 -13.72
CA GLY A 125 3.29 11.36 -12.88
C GLY A 125 3.69 12.09 -11.61
N SER A 126 2.73 12.74 -10.95
CA SER A 126 2.97 13.41 -9.68
C SER A 126 2.24 12.73 -8.53
N PHE A 127 2.92 12.68 -7.39
CA PHE A 127 2.35 12.34 -6.10
C PHE A 127 2.00 13.64 -5.38
N ALA A 128 0.72 13.91 -5.25
CA ALA A 128 0.17 15.19 -4.78
C ALA A 128 -0.79 14.97 -3.61
N ASN A 129 -1.31 16.08 -3.08
CA ASN A 129 -2.23 16.10 -1.93
C ASN A 129 -1.65 15.36 -0.73
N VAL A 130 -0.35 15.55 -0.49
CA VAL A 130 0.35 14.87 0.60
C VAL A 130 -0.18 15.38 1.93
N ALA A 131 -0.57 14.48 2.82
CA ALA A 131 -1.13 14.79 4.13
C ALA A 131 -0.66 13.79 5.18
N ILE A 132 -0.63 14.22 6.44
CA ILE A 132 -0.38 13.33 7.58
C ILE A 132 -1.71 12.85 8.14
N VAL A 133 -1.88 11.53 8.23
CA VAL A 133 -3.11 10.88 8.70
C VAL A 133 -2.80 9.87 9.80
N ASP A 134 -3.76 9.58 10.68
CA ASP A 134 -3.69 8.45 11.62
C ASP A 134 -4.60 7.33 11.12
N ILE A 135 -4.04 6.12 10.99
CA ILE A 135 -4.76 4.94 10.53
C ILE A 135 -4.51 3.83 11.55
N ALA A 136 -5.56 3.45 12.28
CA ALA A 136 -5.50 2.46 13.37
C ALA A 136 -4.36 2.72 14.39
N GLY A 137 -4.12 4.00 14.74
CA GLY A 137 -3.06 4.39 15.66
C GLY A 137 -1.64 4.31 15.07
N VAL A 138 -1.51 4.18 13.74
CA VAL A 138 -0.27 4.34 13.00
C VAL A 138 -0.30 5.70 12.30
N ARG A 139 0.67 6.56 12.62
CA ARG A 139 0.86 7.82 11.91
C ARG A 139 1.39 7.50 10.52
N CYS A 140 0.72 8.01 9.50
CA CYS A 140 1.02 7.76 8.10
C CYS A 140 1.21 9.06 7.33
N VAL A 141 1.94 8.98 6.24
CA VAL A 141 1.92 9.99 5.17
C VAL A 141 1.13 9.44 4.00
N GLU A 142 0.06 10.12 3.63
CA GLU A 142 -0.84 9.77 2.54
C GLU A 142 -0.67 10.76 1.39
N GLY A 143 -0.88 10.29 0.16
CA GLY A 143 -1.03 11.15 -1.01
C GLY A 143 -1.63 10.38 -2.18
N SER A 144 -1.88 11.09 -3.27
CA SER A 144 -2.50 10.55 -4.48
C SER A 144 -1.58 10.65 -5.68
N TYR A 145 -1.61 9.63 -6.52
CA TYR A 145 -0.93 9.55 -7.80
C TYR A 145 -1.96 9.27 -8.91
N VAL A 146 -1.88 10.04 -9.99
CA VAL A 146 -2.61 9.76 -11.23
C VAL A 146 -1.59 9.34 -12.28
N ASP A 147 -1.79 8.19 -12.91
CA ASP A 147 -0.85 7.72 -13.92
C ASP A 147 -0.97 8.56 -15.20
N PRO A 148 0.12 9.17 -15.71
CA PRO A 148 0.06 9.93 -16.97
C PRO A 148 -0.34 9.09 -18.17
N LYS A 149 -0.03 7.79 -18.15
CA LYS A 149 -0.40 6.85 -19.22
C LYS A 149 -1.83 6.35 -19.06
N ASN A 150 -2.38 6.44 -17.85
CA ASN A 150 -3.75 6.08 -17.55
C ASN A 150 -4.43 7.13 -16.67
N SER A 151 -4.74 8.28 -17.27
CA SER A 151 -5.26 9.45 -16.54
C SER A 151 -6.66 9.24 -15.96
N ASP A 152 -7.34 8.16 -16.35
CA ASP A 152 -8.62 7.77 -15.78
C ASP A 152 -8.46 7.01 -14.46
N THR A 153 -7.23 6.74 -14.00
CA THR A 153 -6.95 5.93 -12.83
C THR A 153 -6.16 6.73 -11.81
N ARG A 154 -6.65 6.72 -10.57
CA ARG A 154 -6.05 7.41 -9.43
C ARG A 154 -5.81 6.42 -8.31
N MET A 155 -4.59 6.43 -7.78
CA MET A 155 -4.23 5.68 -6.59
C MET A 155 -3.98 6.64 -5.43
N THR A 156 -4.62 6.42 -4.31
CA THR A 156 -4.24 7.02 -3.02
C THR A 156 -3.54 5.96 -2.20
N VAL A 157 -2.38 6.28 -1.62
CA VAL A 157 -1.61 5.34 -0.79
C VAL A 157 -1.12 6.04 0.47
N ALA A 158 -1.20 5.36 1.60
CA ALA A 158 -0.69 5.83 2.88
C ALA A 158 0.48 4.95 3.34
N PHE A 159 1.59 5.57 3.73
CA PHE A 159 2.77 4.89 4.24
C PHE A 159 2.91 5.13 5.74
N GLY A 160 3.00 4.06 6.54
CA GLY A 160 3.27 4.16 7.98
C GLY A 160 4.65 4.76 8.27
N ILE A 161 4.70 5.77 9.15
CA ILE A 161 5.95 6.44 9.55
C ILE A 161 6.25 6.33 11.05
N SER A 162 5.27 6.03 11.90
CA SER A 162 5.51 5.90 13.36
C SER A 162 5.74 4.49 13.87
N LYS A 163 5.23 3.47 13.20
CA LYS A 163 5.27 2.05 13.63
C LYS A 163 5.60 1.15 12.42
N PRO A 164 6.28 0.00 12.64
CA PRO A 164 6.53 -0.96 11.56
C PRO A 164 5.21 -1.60 11.12
N VAL A 165 4.96 -1.59 9.82
CA VAL A 165 3.79 -2.19 9.16
C VAL A 165 4.26 -3.06 8.00
N TYR A 166 3.67 -4.24 7.84
CA TYR A 166 4.17 -5.21 6.86
C TYR A 166 3.77 -4.79 5.45
N THR A 167 2.54 -4.30 5.26
CA THR A 167 2.08 -3.67 4.02
C THR A 167 1.63 -2.23 4.29
N VAL A 168 1.34 -1.49 3.23
CA VAL A 168 0.85 -0.10 3.34
C VAL A 168 -0.45 -0.03 4.14
N PRO A 169 -0.57 0.87 5.13
CA PRO A 169 -1.78 1.02 5.94
C PRO A 169 -3.03 1.35 5.14
N ARG A 170 -2.90 1.99 3.98
CA ARG A 170 -4.03 2.19 3.08
C ARG A 170 -3.56 2.21 1.64
N ILE A 171 -4.40 1.64 0.78
CA ILE A 171 -4.39 1.87 -0.65
C ILE A 171 -5.83 2.01 -1.13
N ARG A 172 -6.10 2.96 -2.00
CA ARG A 172 -7.40 3.17 -2.65
C ARG A 172 -7.16 3.42 -4.12
N LEU A 173 -7.67 2.54 -4.97
CA LEU A 173 -7.67 2.68 -6.41
C LEU A 173 -9.05 3.16 -6.85
N GLU A 174 -9.07 4.22 -7.65
CA GLU A 174 -10.26 4.86 -8.16
C GLU A 174 -10.16 4.98 -9.68
N ARG A 175 -11.28 4.81 -10.38
CA ARG A 175 -11.40 5.09 -11.81
C ARG A 175 -12.36 6.23 -12.08
N PHE A 176 -12.03 7.04 -13.07
CA PHE A 176 -12.87 8.15 -13.50
C PHE A 176 -13.92 7.64 -14.48
N ARG A 177 -15.17 7.57 -14.04
CA ARG A 177 -16.32 7.10 -14.83
C ARG A 177 -17.50 8.05 -14.63
N GLY A 178 -18.18 8.41 -15.72
CA GLY A 178 -19.38 9.27 -15.64
C GLY A 178 -19.13 10.62 -14.96
N GLY A 179 -17.92 11.19 -15.08
CA GLY A 179 -17.57 12.49 -14.49
C GLY A 179 -17.19 12.45 -13.01
N ARG A 180 -17.06 11.27 -12.39
CA ARG A 180 -16.68 11.09 -10.99
C ARG A 180 -15.63 10.01 -10.81
N TRP A 181 -14.86 10.11 -9.73
CA TRP A 181 -13.97 9.03 -9.29
C TRP A 181 -14.80 7.98 -8.55
N GLU A 182 -14.69 6.73 -8.97
CA GLU A 182 -15.34 5.56 -8.38
C GLU A 182 -14.28 4.61 -7.83
N THR A 183 -14.36 4.27 -6.54
CA THR A 183 -13.46 3.30 -5.92
C THR A 183 -13.66 1.91 -6.52
N VAL A 184 -12.61 1.34 -7.09
CA VAL A 184 -12.60 -0.04 -7.61
C VAL A 184 -11.91 -1.01 -6.66
N PHE A 185 -10.98 -0.51 -5.85
CA PHE A 185 -10.28 -1.27 -4.83
C PHE A 185 -9.93 -0.37 -3.66
N HIS A 186 -10.10 -0.87 -2.43
CA HIS A 186 -9.70 -0.19 -1.22
C HIS A 186 -9.24 -1.22 -0.19
N MET A 187 -8.05 -1.02 0.35
CA MET A 187 -7.57 -1.76 1.51
C MET A 187 -7.16 -0.75 2.57
N GLU A 188 -7.58 -0.97 3.82
CA GLU A 188 -7.27 -0.11 4.94
C GLU A 188 -7.02 -0.91 6.21
N LEU A 189 -5.97 -0.55 6.93
CA LEU A 189 -5.63 -1.07 8.25
C LEU A 189 -6.68 -0.58 9.25
N ILE A 190 -7.43 -1.51 9.83
CA ILE A 190 -8.49 -1.24 10.80
C ILE A 190 -8.07 -1.55 12.24
N ALA A 191 -7.04 -2.38 12.43
CA ALA A 191 -6.46 -2.65 13.76
C ALA A 191 -4.96 -2.92 13.70
N TYR A 192 -4.22 -2.40 14.68
CA TYR A 192 -2.80 -2.65 14.88
C TYR A 192 -2.55 -2.99 16.35
N THR A 193 -2.08 -4.19 16.64
CA THR A 193 -1.78 -4.64 18.01
C THR A 193 -0.40 -5.28 18.11
N VAL A 194 0.21 -5.15 19.27
CA VAL A 194 1.48 -5.80 19.62
C VAL A 194 1.28 -6.55 20.93
N SER A 195 1.61 -7.84 20.93
CA SER A 195 1.59 -8.70 22.13
C SER A 195 2.93 -9.39 22.30
N ASN A 196 3.33 -9.64 23.54
CA ASN A 196 4.56 -10.35 23.91
C ASN A 196 4.24 -11.69 24.57
#